data_AF-A0AA50CR60-F1
#
_entry.id   AF-A0AA50CR60-F1
#
_cell.length_a   1.000
_cell.length_b   1.000
_cell.length_c   1.000
_cell.angle_alpha   90.00
_cell.angle_beta   90.00
_cell.angle_gamma   90.00
#
_symmetry.space_group_name_H-M   'P 1'
#
loop_
_entity.id
_entity.type
_entity.pdbx_description
1 polymer ?
#
loop_
_entity_poly.entity_id
_entity_poly.type
_entity_poly.pdbx_seq_one_letter_code
_entity_poly.pdbx_strand_id
1 'polypeptide(L)'
;MQAEASFIIRNARVLTMDDANPRASAVALAGNRILAVGSEAEIDAFSGPDTHVIDAKGGTVLPGFNEAHMHIFGGSAELRELSLAGVKGFDALAKALRDYAAEYPDRALLIAQHADYTVLSDDERVTRHHLDRILPDRAVLIFAPDHHTAWANTLALKGGGILEGRDVGIGNEIVMGDDGLATGELRESNAIRPVSALGETGGREMLGVGTGGDPEHVTDEERAGDIAILKEGLAYVASLGITSLQNMDGSLYQLEMLEEIEKTVGLPVRVRMPFHMKNFMPLSDLETKAAAWRARFDTDRLRSDFVKLFMDGVTESGTAVFVDDYAHQPGWKGEPLFTQEQFDAIAIAADKLGLPVAVHAIGDGAVRMVLNGYEAAIKANGKRDSRNRIEHIEVVHPDDIPRFKELGTVASMQPTHPPGSAGLPLEPYLSYIGEERWPYAFAWRTLVDAGAPIVFATDWPVSPLDPMHSIECAMSRTVWKDGLKDERLSLHETLAAYTRTGAWVEFMEDRKGMLKTGYLADVVVLSADIEATDVTALAAVRPVTTICDGRITYQA
;
A
#
# COMPACT_ATOMS: atom_id res chain seq x y z
N MET A 1 -17.57 -13.81 -40.13
CA MET A 1 -16.17 -14.11 -39.77
C MET A 1 -16.16 -14.41 -38.28
N GLN A 2 -15.51 -15.49 -37.86
CA GLN A 2 -15.28 -15.75 -36.44
C GLN A 2 -14.39 -14.63 -35.89
N ALA A 3 -14.62 -14.18 -34.66
CA ALA A 3 -13.75 -13.17 -34.04
C ALA A 3 -12.34 -13.77 -33.87
N GLU A 4 -11.30 -13.04 -34.26
CA GLU A 4 -9.91 -13.48 -34.13
C GLU A 4 -9.29 -12.90 -32.85
N ALA A 5 -8.43 -13.68 -32.19
CA ALA A 5 -7.72 -13.27 -31.00
C ALA A 5 -6.48 -12.42 -31.33
N SER A 6 -6.27 -11.34 -30.57
CA SER A 6 -5.00 -10.59 -30.56
C SER A 6 -3.91 -11.38 -29.83
N PHE A 7 -4.27 -12.03 -28.71
CA PHE A 7 -3.38 -12.90 -27.95
C PHE A 7 -4.04 -14.24 -27.63
N ILE A 8 -3.26 -15.33 -27.67
CA ILE A 8 -3.63 -16.62 -27.10
C ILE A 8 -2.59 -17.00 -26.06
N ILE A 9 -3.02 -17.29 -24.83
CA ILE A 9 -2.19 -17.83 -23.76
C ILE A 9 -2.56 -19.31 -23.63
N ARG A 10 -1.58 -20.22 -23.76
CA ARG A 10 -1.80 -21.68 -23.75
C ARG A 10 -0.74 -22.41 -22.94
N ASN A 11 -0.89 -23.75 -22.82
CA ASN A 11 -0.03 -24.59 -21.98
C ASN A 11 0.04 -24.04 -20.55
N ALA A 12 -1.13 -23.67 -20.02
CA ALA A 12 -1.27 -22.92 -18.78
C ALA A 12 -2.07 -23.69 -17.72
N ARG A 13 -1.81 -23.35 -16.45
CA ARG A 13 -2.70 -23.66 -15.33
C ARG A 13 -3.57 -22.44 -15.05
N VAL A 14 -4.70 -22.32 -15.75
CA VAL A 14 -5.55 -21.13 -15.61
C VAL A 14 -6.42 -21.27 -14.37
N LEU A 15 -6.27 -20.34 -13.43
CA LEU A 15 -7.15 -20.15 -12.29
C LEU A 15 -8.00 -18.90 -12.56
N THR A 16 -9.27 -19.11 -12.88
CA THR A 16 -10.10 -18.03 -13.45
C THR A 16 -10.62 -17.04 -12.41
N MET A 17 -10.64 -17.45 -11.14
CA MET A 17 -11.34 -16.78 -10.05
C MET A 17 -12.87 -16.66 -10.25
N ASP A 18 -13.45 -17.33 -11.25
CA ASP A 18 -14.90 -17.46 -11.46
C ASP A 18 -15.38 -18.80 -10.86
N ASP A 19 -16.22 -18.76 -9.83
CA ASP A 19 -16.73 -19.96 -9.16
C ASP A 19 -17.50 -20.88 -10.12
N ALA A 20 -18.09 -20.35 -11.20
CA ALA A 20 -18.80 -21.15 -12.19
C ALA A 20 -17.86 -21.96 -13.11
N ASN A 21 -16.65 -21.46 -13.35
CA ASN A 21 -15.66 -22.08 -14.23
C ASN A 21 -14.25 -21.88 -13.67
N PRO A 22 -13.91 -22.50 -12.53
CA PRO A 22 -12.72 -22.12 -11.73
C PRO A 22 -11.38 -22.42 -12.42
N ARG A 23 -11.38 -23.27 -13.45
CA ARG A 23 -10.17 -23.78 -14.09
C ARG A 23 -10.30 -23.84 -15.61
N ALA A 24 -9.19 -23.60 -16.29
CA ALA A 24 -9.04 -23.75 -17.73
C ALA A 24 -7.58 -24.08 -18.09
N SER A 25 -7.28 -24.26 -19.38
CA SER A 25 -5.90 -24.48 -19.86
C SER A 25 -5.42 -23.44 -20.87
N ALA A 26 -6.30 -22.57 -21.35
CA ALA A 26 -5.98 -21.48 -22.27
C ALA A 26 -6.95 -20.30 -22.18
N VAL A 27 -6.48 -19.14 -22.64
CA VAL A 27 -7.24 -17.87 -22.71
C VAL A 27 -6.99 -17.19 -24.05
N ALA A 28 -8.05 -16.74 -24.72
CA ALA A 28 -7.96 -15.85 -25.89
C ALA A 28 -8.36 -14.42 -25.49
N LEU A 29 -7.59 -13.44 -25.96
CA LEU A 29 -7.84 -12.01 -25.77
C LEU A 29 -8.05 -11.35 -27.13
N ALA A 30 -8.96 -10.40 -27.24
CA ALA A 30 -9.18 -9.59 -28.43
C ALA A 30 -9.37 -8.12 -28.04
N GLY A 31 -8.48 -7.24 -28.54
CA GLY A 31 -8.39 -5.87 -28.05
C GLY A 31 -8.20 -5.86 -26.54
N ASN A 32 -9.03 -5.10 -25.82
CA ASN A 32 -8.97 -5.03 -24.36
C ASN A 32 -9.90 -5.99 -23.62
N ARG A 33 -10.41 -7.04 -24.28
CA ARG A 33 -11.37 -7.99 -23.68
C ARG A 33 -10.88 -9.42 -23.76
N ILE A 34 -11.30 -10.22 -22.79
CA ILE A 34 -11.20 -11.67 -22.81
C ILE A 34 -12.24 -12.19 -23.80
N LEU A 35 -11.78 -12.80 -24.88
CA LEU A 35 -12.63 -13.35 -25.93
C LEU A 35 -13.20 -14.72 -25.52
N ALA A 36 -12.37 -15.58 -24.94
CA ALA A 36 -12.76 -16.91 -24.47
C ALA A 36 -11.77 -17.46 -23.43
N VAL A 37 -12.27 -18.35 -22.57
CA VAL A 37 -11.51 -19.11 -21.58
C VAL A 37 -11.95 -20.57 -21.67
N GLY A 38 -11.01 -21.51 -21.78
CA GLY A 38 -11.37 -22.92 -21.98
C GLY A 38 -10.18 -23.84 -22.18
N SER A 39 -10.41 -24.94 -22.88
CA SER A 39 -9.36 -25.86 -23.31
C SER A 39 -8.51 -25.27 -24.43
N GLU A 40 -7.29 -25.79 -24.63
CA GLU A 40 -6.42 -25.34 -25.74
C GLU A 40 -7.09 -25.50 -27.10
N ALA A 41 -7.78 -26.63 -27.33
CA ALA A 41 -8.45 -26.89 -28.59
C ALA A 41 -9.59 -25.89 -28.89
N GLU A 42 -10.33 -25.46 -27.86
CA GLU A 42 -11.38 -24.44 -28.00
C GLU A 42 -10.78 -23.06 -28.29
N ILE A 43 -9.66 -22.73 -27.63
CA ILE A 43 -9.01 -21.43 -27.76
C ILE A 43 -8.23 -21.30 -29.09
N ASP A 44 -7.59 -22.35 -29.57
CA ASP A 44 -6.86 -22.38 -30.84
C ASP A 44 -7.78 -22.08 -32.04
N ALA A 45 -9.09 -22.35 -31.91
CA ALA A 45 -10.08 -22.02 -32.94
C ALA A 45 -10.25 -20.51 -33.17
N PHE A 46 -9.75 -19.66 -32.26
CA PHE A 46 -9.74 -18.20 -32.41
C PHE A 46 -8.42 -17.66 -32.99
N SER A 47 -7.44 -18.52 -33.30
CA SER A 47 -6.17 -18.11 -33.87
C SER A 47 -6.34 -17.63 -35.32
N GLY A 48 -5.84 -16.42 -35.58
CA GLY A 48 -5.69 -15.82 -36.89
C GLY A 48 -4.21 -15.63 -37.28
N PRO A 49 -3.93 -15.06 -38.47
CA PRO A 49 -2.58 -14.81 -38.95
C PRO A 49 -1.79 -13.80 -38.08
N ASP A 50 -2.49 -12.88 -37.42
CA ASP A 50 -1.90 -11.83 -36.57
C ASP A 50 -1.95 -12.16 -35.07
N THR A 51 -2.42 -13.36 -34.69
CA THR A 51 -2.52 -13.74 -33.28
C THR A 51 -1.15 -13.98 -32.66
N HIS A 52 -0.87 -13.29 -31.55
CA HIS A 52 0.34 -13.51 -30.76
C HIS A 52 0.13 -14.63 -29.74
N VAL A 53 0.91 -15.70 -29.84
CA VAL A 53 0.82 -16.85 -28.93
C VAL A 53 1.84 -16.72 -27.81
N ILE A 54 1.35 -16.80 -26.57
CA ILE A 54 2.12 -16.83 -25.33
C ILE A 54 2.05 -18.27 -24.77
N ASP A 55 3.20 -18.93 -24.71
CA ASP A 55 3.34 -20.25 -24.06
C ASP A 55 3.66 -20.06 -22.57
N ALA A 56 2.72 -20.41 -21.70
CA ALA A 56 2.88 -20.30 -20.25
C ALA A 56 3.82 -21.36 -19.65
N LYS A 57 4.25 -22.37 -20.44
CA LYS A 57 5.19 -23.42 -20.02
C LYS A 57 4.76 -24.17 -18.76
N GLY A 58 3.45 -24.38 -18.59
CA GLY A 58 2.84 -24.99 -17.43
C GLY A 58 2.64 -24.06 -16.24
N GLY A 59 3.02 -22.78 -16.37
CA GLY A 59 2.83 -21.75 -15.34
C GLY A 59 1.37 -21.38 -15.12
N THR A 60 1.10 -20.81 -13.95
CA THR A 60 -0.24 -20.35 -13.59
C THR A 60 -0.61 -19.07 -14.34
N VAL A 61 -1.87 -18.99 -14.78
CA VAL A 61 -2.47 -17.79 -15.38
C VAL A 61 -3.65 -17.35 -14.51
N LEU A 62 -3.65 -16.08 -14.10
CA LEU A 62 -4.63 -15.46 -13.21
C LEU A 62 -5.18 -14.17 -13.82
N PRO A 63 -6.34 -13.66 -13.35
CA PRO A 63 -6.61 -12.24 -13.45
C PRO A 63 -5.41 -11.47 -12.87
N GLY A 64 -5.02 -10.36 -13.49
CA GLY A 64 -3.92 -9.55 -12.97
C GLY A 64 -4.19 -9.12 -11.52
N PHE A 65 -3.13 -9.02 -10.71
CA PHE A 65 -3.27 -8.70 -9.30
C PHE A 65 -3.83 -7.28 -9.09
N ASN A 66 -4.57 -7.12 -8.00
CA ASN A 66 -5.15 -5.89 -7.50
C ASN A 66 -4.50 -5.53 -6.16
N GLU A 67 -3.65 -4.51 -6.17
CA GLU A 67 -3.02 -3.96 -4.98
C GLU A 67 -3.98 -2.97 -4.31
N ALA A 68 -4.63 -3.40 -3.23
CA ALA A 68 -5.74 -2.67 -2.63
C ALA A 68 -5.34 -1.46 -1.77
N HIS A 69 -4.05 -1.30 -1.44
CA HIS A 69 -3.52 -0.19 -0.66
C HIS A 69 -2.01 0.00 -0.91
N MET A 70 -1.63 1.13 -1.51
CA MET A 70 -0.22 1.51 -1.66
C MET A 70 -0.06 3.03 -1.88
N HIS A 71 1.19 3.48 -1.97
CA HIS A 71 1.61 4.88 -2.13
C HIS A 71 2.54 5.02 -3.35
N ILE A 72 1.96 5.26 -4.54
CA ILE A 72 2.69 5.11 -5.81
C ILE A 72 3.81 6.11 -5.98
N PHE A 73 3.64 7.39 -5.64
CA PHE A 73 4.66 8.39 -5.95
C PHE A 73 5.80 8.35 -4.95
N GLY A 74 5.51 8.20 -3.65
CA GLY A 74 6.53 7.92 -2.63
C GLY A 74 7.34 6.67 -2.97
N GLY A 75 6.67 5.54 -3.24
CA GLY A 75 7.35 4.30 -3.64
C GLY A 75 8.16 4.42 -4.93
N SER A 76 7.67 5.18 -5.90
CA SER A 76 8.41 5.45 -7.14
C SER A 76 9.70 6.23 -6.89
N ALA A 77 9.67 7.22 -6.00
CA ALA A 77 10.86 7.99 -5.64
C ALA A 77 11.87 7.11 -4.91
N GLU A 78 11.39 6.26 -4.00
CA GLU A 78 12.20 5.32 -3.22
C GLU A 78 12.92 4.25 -4.07
N LEU A 79 12.41 3.89 -5.25
CA LEU A 79 13.14 3.00 -6.18
C LEU A 79 14.53 3.53 -6.57
N ARG A 80 14.76 4.84 -6.41
CA ARG A 80 16.02 5.52 -6.72
C ARG A 80 16.88 5.75 -5.47
N GLU A 81 16.48 5.23 -4.32
CA GLU A 81 17.13 5.43 -3.03
C GLU A 81 17.86 4.18 -2.56
N LEU A 82 18.78 4.34 -1.60
CA LEU A 82 19.53 3.22 -1.04
C LEU A 82 18.67 2.46 -0.04
N SER A 83 18.46 1.16 -0.24
CA SER A 83 17.96 0.28 0.82
C SER A 83 19.09 -0.13 1.78
N LEU A 84 18.85 0.04 3.07
CA LEU A 84 19.70 -0.41 4.17
C LEU A 84 19.20 -1.71 4.81
N ALA A 85 18.22 -2.39 4.19
CA ALA A 85 17.72 -3.66 4.67
C ALA A 85 18.85 -4.68 4.83
N GLY A 86 18.95 -5.30 6.01
CA GLY A 86 20.00 -6.26 6.35
C GLY A 86 21.39 -5.67 6.62
N VAL A 87 21.57 -4.35 6.52
CA VAL A 87 22.82 -3.68 6.94
C VAL A 87 22.89 -3.66 8.46
N LYS A 88 24.01 -4.12 9.02
CA LYS A 88 24.27 -4.15 10.47
C LYS A 88 25.71 -3.78 10.78
N GLY A 89 25.90 -2.96 11.81
CA GLY A 89 27.19 -2.44 12.27
C GLY A 89 27.59 -1.12 11.60
N PHE A 90 28.29 -0.28 12.37
CA PHE A 90 28.76 1.03 11.92
C PHE A 90 29.56 0.97 10.60
N ASP A 91 30.49 0.03 10.45
CA ASP A 91 31.35 -0.05 9.26
C ASP A 91 30.56 -0.42 7.98
N ALA A 92 29.57 -1.30 8.11
CA ALA A 92 28.71 -1.68 6.98
C ALA A 92 27.80 -0.51 6.56
N LEU A 93 27.18 0.16 7.53
CA LEU A 93 26.41 1.39 7.31
C LEU A 93 27.28 2.48 6.68
N ALA A 94 28.49 2.67 7.20
CA ALA A 94 29.43 3.67 6.70
C ALA A 94 29.84 3.41 5.26
N LYS A 95 30.10 2.14 4.92
CA LYS A 95 30.42 1.74 3.55
C LYS A 95 29.24 1.99 2.62
N ALA A 96 28.04 1.53 2.97
CA ALA A 96 26.85 1.67 2.13
C ALA A 96 26.54 3.15 1.82
N LEU A 97 26.56 4.01 2.85
CA LEU A 97 26.29 5.44 2.68
C LEU A 97 27.40 6.17 1.89
N ARG A 98 28.67 5.80 2.06
CA ARG A 98 29.77 6.41 1.30
C ARG A 98 29.78 5.99 -0.17
N ASP A 99 29.47 4.72 -0.46
CA ASP A 99 29.34 4.23 -1.83
C ASP A 99 28.18 4.95 -2.53
N TYR A 100 27.03 5.08 -1.85
CA TYR A 100 25.88 5.81 -2.35
C TYR A 100 26.17 7.30 -2.59
N ALA A 101 26.90 7.95 -1.66
CA ALA A 101 27.33 9.34 -1.84
C ALA A 101 28.27 9.53 -3.06
N ALA A 102 29.10 8.52 -3.37
CA ALA A 102 30.01 8.54 -4.51
C ALA A 102 29.30 8.27 -5.85
N GLU A 103 28.26 7.43 -5.85
CA GLU A 103 27.43 7.18 -7.02
C GLU A 103 26.57 8.40 -7.39
N TYR A 104 26.10 9.16 -6.39
CA TYR A 104 25.26 10.34 -6.57
C TYR A 104 25.92 11.61 -6.00
N PRO A 105 26.99 12.14 -6.66
CA PRO A 105 27.75 13.28 -6.15
C PRO A 105 26.95 14.58 -6.09
N ASP A 106 25.95 14.73 -6.95
CA ASP A 106 25.20 15.99 -7.13
C ASP A 106 23.87 16.05 -6.35
N ARG A 107 23.47 14.96 -5.68
CA ARG A 107 22.25 14.96 -4.86
C ARG A 107 22.43 15.87 -3.64
N ALA A 108 21.50 16.81 -3.49
CA ALA A 108 21.45 17.77 -2.38
C ALA A 108 21.23 17.06 -1.02
N LEU A 109 20.37 16.04 -1.01
CA LEU A 109 20.14 15.15 0.12
C LEU A 109 20.27 13.69 -0.35
N LEU A 110 21.03 12.89 0.40
CA LEU A 110 21.06 11.45 0.23
C LEU A 110 19.99 10.84 1.14
N ILE A 111 18.99 10.20 0.54
CA ILE A 111 17.94 9.49 1.28
C ILE A 111 18.22 7.99 1.17
N ALA A 112 18.19 7.31 2.32
CA ALA A 112 18.25 5.86 2.41
C ALA A 112 17.11 5.34 3.27
N GLN A 113 16.70 4.10 3.02
CA GLN A 113 15.45 3.52 3.51
C GLN A 113 15.73 2.22 4.26
N HIS A 114 14.78 1.77 5.07
CA HIS A 114 14.83 0.47 5.76
C HIS A 114 16.02 0.28 6.72
N ALA A 115 16.51 1.36 7.35
CA ALA A 115 17.52 1.27 8.38
C ALA A 115 16.91 0.72 9.67
N ASP A 116 17.25 -0.51 10.03
CA ASP A 116 16.78 -1.13 11.27
C ASP A 116 17.09 -0.26 12.50
N TYR A 117 16.17 -0.18 13.47
CA TYR A 117 16.37 0.55 14.72
C TYR A 117 17.66 0.17 15.48
N THR A 118 18.15 -1.07 15.30
CA THR A 118 19.43 -1.60 15.83
C THR A 118 20.49 -1.73 14.72
N VAL A 119 20.46 -0.88 13.69
CA VAL A 119 21.43 -0.90 12.57
C VAL A 119 22.88 -0.80 13.04
N LEU A 120 23.15 -0.12 14.16
CA LEU A 120 24.50 -0.06 14.75
C LEU A 120 24.77 -1.29 15.64
N SER A 121 23.95 -1.49 16.67
CA SER A 121 23.93 -2.64 17.57
C SER A 121 22.62 -2.67 18.38
N ASP A 122 22.43 -3.69 19.21
CA ASP A 122 21.26 -3.82 20.09
C ASP A 122 21.23 -2.76 21.21
N ASP A 123 22.38 -2.17 21.54
CA ASP A 123 22.59 -1.25 22.65
C ASP A 123 22.91 0.20 22.22
N GLU A 124 23.20 0.44 20.95
CA GLU A 124 23.56 1.76 20.41
C GLU A 124 22.57 2.21 19.34
N ARG A 125 21.88 3.34 19.58
CA ARG A 125 20.95 3.95 18.63
C ARG A 125 21.66 4.93 17.70
N VAL A 126 21.15 5.05 16.47
CA VAL A 126 21.65 6.03 15.50
C VAL A 126 21.43 7.44 16.03
N THR A 127 22.41 8.30 15.79
CA THR A 127 22.34 9.73 16.07
C THR A 127 23.03 10.49 14.95
N ARG A 128 22.81 11.80 14.86
CA ARG A 128 23.47 12.70 13.92
C ARG A 128 24.99 12.59 14.01
N HIS A 129 25.55 12.32 15.18
CA HIS A 129 27.00 12.17 15.37
C HIS A 129 27.56 10.95 14.64
N HIS A 130 26.80 9.86 14.56
CA HIS A 130 27.17 8.69 13.75
C HIS A 130 27.20 9.07 12.27
N LEU A 131 26.13 9.70 11.79
CA LEU A 131 25.99 10.08 10.38
C LEU A 131 27.00 11.17 9.97
N ASP A 132 27.31 12.12 10.85
CA ASP A 132 28.35 13.14 10.66
C ASP A 132 29.76 12.51 10.52
N ARG A 133 30.04 11.43 11.27
CA ARG A 133 31.31 10.68 11.14
C ARG A 133 31.39 9.90 9.82
N ILE A 134 30.24 9.49 9.29
CA ILE A 134 30.18 8.71 8.04
C ILE A 134 30.30 9.63 6.82
N LEU A 135 29.50 10.71 6.80
CA LEU A 135 29.40 11.71 5.73
C LEU A 135 29.45 13.13 6.35
N PRO A 136 30.64 13.70 6.60
CA PRO A 136 30.80 15.01 7.25
C PRO A 136 30.45 16.20 6.34
N ASP A 137 30.42 15.99 5.03
CA ASP A 137 30.29 17.02 3.99
C ASP A 137 29.07 16.83 3.07
N ARG A 138 28.24 15.81 3.35
CA ARG A 138 27.00 15.52 2.60
C ARG A 138 25.82 15.42 3.55
N ALA A 139 24.68 15.99 3.17
CA ALA A 139 23.44 15.82 3.92
C ALA A 139 22.89 14.40 3.71
N VAL A 140 22.52 13.73 4.79
CA VAL A 140 21.91 12.39 4.76
C VAL A 140 20.72 12.30 5.69
N LEU A 141 19.67 11.64 5.20
CA LEU A 141 18.48 11.23 5.93
C LEU A 141 18.30 9.72 5.74
N ILE A 142 18.19 8.97 6.82
CA ILE A 142 17.92 7.53 6.76
C ILE A 142 16.62 7.21 7.48
N PHE A 143 15.71 6.50 6.83
CA PHE A 143 14.41 6.11 7.38
C PHE A 143 14.48 4.72 8.03
N ALA A 144 13.72 4.56 9.11
CA ALA A 144 13.36 3.26 9.66
C ALA A 144 12.39 2.51 8.72
N PRO A 145 12.24 1.17 8.83
CA PRO A 145 11.30 0.41 8.00
C PRO A 145 9.84 0.85 8.10
N ASP A 146 9.44 1.47 9.21
CA ASP A 146 8.06 1.95 9.41
C ASP A 146 7.73 3.24 8.65
N HIS A 147 8.72 3.97 8.10
CA HIS A 147 8.54 5.31 7.50
C HIS A 147 8.02 6.40 8.46
N HIS A 148 7.85 6.10 9.75
CA HIS A 148 7.44 7.03 10.81
C HIS A 148 8.64 7.58 11.59
N THR A 149 9.79 6.90 11.57
CA THR A 149 11.04 7.38 12.18
C THR A 149 12.13 7.57 11.13
N ALA A 150 12.89 8.66 11.24
CA ALA A 150 14.10 8.87 10.46
C ALA A 150 15.24 9.47 11.28
N TRP A 151 16.48 9.27 10.82
CA TRP A 151 17.68 9.87 11.39
C TRP A 151 18.40 10.75 10.36
N ALA A 152 18.65 12.00 10.73
CA ALA A 152 19.34 12.98 9.91
C ALA A 152 20.69 13.39 10.51
N ASN A 153 21.68 13.66 9.66
CA ASN A 153 22.95 14.24 10.10
C ASN A 153 22.84 15.75 10.36
N THR A 154 23.89 16.35 10.94
CA THR A 154 23.87 17.78 11.31
C THR A 154 23.65 18.68 10.09
N LEU A 155 24.22 18.33 8.93
CA LEU A 155 24.03 19.12 7.70
C LEU A 155 22.57 19.09 7.23
N ALA A 156 21.95 17.92 7.23
CA ALA A 156 20.55 17.75 6.86
C ALA A 156 19.61 18.50 7.82
N LEU A 157 19.82 18.39 9.13
CA LEU A 157 19.05 19.12 10.16
C LEU A 157 19.16 20.64 10.02
N LYS A 158 20.36 21.15 9.68
CA LYS A 158 20.56 22.58 9.39
C LYS A 158 19.84 23.01 8.12
N GLY A 159 19.91 22.20 7.07
CA GLY A 159 19.19 22.44 5.81
C GLY A 159 17.68 22.54 6.02
N GLY A 160 17.12 21.68 6.87
CA GLY A 160 15.71 21.71 7.26
C GLY A 160 15.35 22.77 8.30
N GLY A 161 16.33 23.47 8.88
CA GLY A 161 16.12 24.50 9.90
C GLY A 161 15.56 23.97 11.22
N ILE A 162 15.92 22.73 11.60
CA ILE A 162 15.38 22.05 12.79
C ILE A 162 16.45 21.54 13.77
N LEU A 163 17.73 21.93 13.59
CA LEU A 163 18.82 21.49 14.46
C LEU A 163 18.61 21.90 15.93
N GLU A 164 18.07 23.10 16.16
CA GLU A 164 17.76 23.62 17.50
C GLU A 164 16.40 23.14 18.03
N GLY A 165 15.71 22.25 17.29
CA GLY A 165 14.34 21.83 17.56
C GLY A 165 13.31 22.88 17.14
N ARG A 166 12.03 22.46 17.12
CA ARG A 166 10.86 23.34 16.94
C ARG A 166 9.60 22.61 17.37
N ASP A 167 8.51 23.36 17.55
CA ASP A 167 7.18 22.77 17.64
C ASP A 167 6.80 22.16 16.28
N VAL A 168 6.43 20.89 16.29
CA VAL A 168 6.01 20.06 15.15
C VAL A 168 4.56 19.55 15.30
N GLY A 169 3.84 20.05 16.30
CA GLY A 169 2.46 19.69 16.59
C GLY A 169 2.31 18.37 17.35
N ILE A 170 1.08 18.11 17.79
CA ILE A 170 0.70 16.92 18.55
C ILE A 170 1.06 15.65 17.74
N GLY A 171 1.58 14.64 18.46
CA GLY A 171 1.96 13.35 17.89
C GLY A 171 3.29 13.33 17.14
N ASN A 172 3.96 14.47 16.93
CA ASN A 172 5.23 14.53 16.20
C ASN A 172 6.37 14.95 17.17
N GLU A 173 7.59 14.49 16.92
CA GLU A 173 8.72 14.79 17.82
C GLU A 173 10.05 14.98 17.07
N ILE A 174 10.78 16.03 17.43
CA ILE A 174 12.21 16.16 17.17
C ILE A 174 12.93 15.80 18.47
N VAL A 175 13.60 14.65 18.51
CA VAL A 175 14.21 14.15 19.74
C VAL A 175 15.43 15.01 20.08
N MET A 176 15.39 15.71 21.22
CA MET A 176 16.45 16.61 21.65
C MET A 176 17.50 15.89 22.51
N GLY A 177 18.79 16.17 22.26
CA GLY A 177 19.90 15.61 23.02
C GLY A 177 20.32 16.49 24.20
N ASP A 178 21.20 15.94 25.06
CA ASP A 178 21.73 16.60 26.25
C ASP A 178 22.53 17.89 25.94
N ASP A 179 23.01 18.03 24.70
CA ASP A 179 23.72 19.22 24.23
C ASP A 179 22.81 20.35 23.73
N GLY A 180 21.48 20.17 23.86
CA GLY A 180 20.48 21.15 23.48
C GLY A 180 20.18 21.19 21.98
N LEU A 181 20.69 20.24 21.20
CA LEU A 181 20.43 20.13 19.76
C LEU A 181 19.69 18.82 19.46
N ALA A 182 18.94 18.79 18.35
CA ALA A 182 18.24 17.61 17.87
C ALA A 182 19.23 16.44 17.70
N THR A 183 18.97 15.28 18.31
CA THR A 183 19.83 14.09 18.27
C THR A 183 20.07 13.55 16.87
N GLY A 184 19.22 13.91 15.91
CA GLY A 184 19.13 13.30 14.59
C GLY A 184 17.84 12.52 14.40
N GLU A 185 17.24 11.99 15.46
CA GLU A 185 15.99 11.22 15.39
C GLU A 185 14.76 12.15 15.25
N LEU A 186 13.98 11.88 14.22
CA LEU A 186 12.78 12.61 13.79
C LEU A 186 11.62 11.62 13.77
N ARG A 187 10.53 11.91 14.50
CA ARG A 187 9.35 11.04 14.61
C ARG A 187 8.14 11.74 14.02
N GLU A 188 7.48 11.04 13.12
CA GLU A 188 6.33 11.46 12.33
C GLU A 188 6.62 12.53 11.26
N SER A 189 5.66 12.68 10.36
CA SER A 189 5.79 13.46 9.12
C SER A 189 6.20 14.92 9.36
N ASN A 190 5.68 15.61 10.39
CA ASN A 190 6.01 17.03 10.60
C ASN A 190 7.44 17.24 11.09
N ALA A 191 8.05 16.24 11.73
CA ALA A 191 9.46 16.28 12.13
C ALA A 191 10.39 15.94 10.95
N ILE A 192 9.99 14.98 10.10
CA ILE A 192 10.80 14.49 8.98
C ILE A 192 10.78 15.45 7.78
N ARG A 193 9.59 15.97 7.43
CA ARG A 193 9.35 16.75 6.20
C ARG A 193 10.31 17.92 5.97
N PRO A 194 10.69 18.73 6.99
CA PRO A 194 11.63 19.83 6.78
C PRO A 194 12.97 19.38 6.19
N VAL A 195 13.39 18.15 6.50
CA VAL A 195 14.61 17.56 5.95
C VAL A 195 14.32 16.86 4.63
N SER A 196 13.31 15.99 4.54
CA SER A 196 13.06 15.24 3.30
C SER A 196 12.72 16.13 2.10
N ALA A 197 12.12 17.30 2.33
CA ALA A 197 11.85 18.31 1.30
C ALA A 197 13.11 18.92 0.65
N LEU A 198 14.31 18.62 1.15
CA LEU A 198 15.58 18.96 0.49
C LEU A 198 15.93 17.97 -0.65
N GLY A 199 15.18 16.88 -0.78
CA GLY A 199 15.32 15.89 -1.84
C GLY A 199 14.91 16.40 -3.22
N GLU A 200 15.15 15.58 -4.25
CA GLU A 200 14.93 15.91 -5.68
C GLU A 200 13.48 16.32 -5.98
N THR A 201 12.52 15.67 -5.34
CA THR A 201 11.09 15.91 -5.49
C THR A 201 10.58 17.06 -4.62
N GLY A 202 11.41 17.68 -3.78
CA GLY A 202 10.99 18.74 -2.86
C GLY A 202 9.93 18.30 -1.83
N GLY A 203 9.76 17.00 -1.60
CA GLY A 203 8.71 16.43 -0.74
C GLY A 203 7.32 16.38 -1.39
N ARG A 204 7.21 16.65 -2.70
CA ARG A 204 5.93 16.65 -3.44
C ARG A 204 5.23 15.29 -3.44
N GLU A 205 6.02 14.21 -3.38
CA GLU A 205 5.57 12.82 -3.37
C GLU A 205 4.72 12.45 -2.15
N MET A 206 4.93 13.12 -1.01
CA MET A 206 4.18 12.89 0.22
C MET A 206 3.15 13.98 0.53
N LEU A 207 2.94 14.98 -0.34
CA LEU A 207 2.02 16.09 -0.04
C LEU A 207 0.57 15.64 0.12
N GLY A 208 0.10 14.73 -0.72
CA GLY A 208 -1.25 14.15 -0.60
C GLY A 208 -1.41 13.44 0.75
N VAL A 209 -0.49 12.53 1.08
CA VAL A 209 -0.53 11.78 2.35
C VAL A 209 -0.42 12.72 3.55
N GLY A 210 0.55 13.63 3.57
CA GLY A 210 0.83 14.47 4.73
C GLY A 210 -0.19 15.61 4.93
N THR A 211 -0.66 16.22 3.84
CA THR A 211 -1.45 17.47 3.89
C THR A 211 -2.81 17.40 3.23
N GLY A 212 -3.07 16.38 2.40
CA GLY A 212 -4.23 16.33 1.50
C GLY A 212 -4.25 17.46 0.47
N GLY A 213 -3.14 18.18 0.32
CA GLY A 213 -2.99 19.34 -0.55
C GLY A 213 -2.09 19.07 -1.75
N ASP A 214 -1.94 20.12 -2.55
CA ASP A 214 -1.15 20.15 -3.77
C ASP A 214 0.05 21.10 -3.60
N PRO A 215 1.14 20.91 -4.37
CA PRO A 215 2.25 21.85 -4.37
C PRO A 215 1.82 23.24 -4.85
N GLU A 216 2.28 24.30 -4.18
CA GLU A 216 1.95 25.69 -4.53
C GLU A 216 2.61 26.15 -5.83
N HIS A 217 3.85 25.73 -6.06
CA HIS A 217 4.63 26.04 -7.26
C HIS A 217 5.41 24.80 -7.68
N VAL A 218 5.31 24.47 -8.97
CA VAL A 218 6.09 23.42 -9.61
C VAL A 218 6.53 23.96 -10.97
N THR A 219 7.82 23.94 -11.23
CA THR A 219 8.38 24.29 -12.54
C THR A 219 8.12 23.19 -13.56
N ASP A 220 8.19 23.51 -14.85
CA ASP A 220 8.01 22.50 -15.90
C ASP A 220 9.05 21.36 -15.80
N GLU A 221 10.27 21.67 -15.36
CA GLU A 221 11.36 20.71 -15.16
C GLU A 221 11.05 19.76 -14.00
N GLU A 222 10.62 20.29 -12.86
CA GLU A 222 10.20 19.49 -11.70
C GLU A 222 9.03 18.57 -12.04
N ARG A 223 8.01 19.10 -12.73
CA ARG A 223 6.85 18.30 -13.15
C ARG A 223 7.26 17.18 -14.10
N ALA A 224 8.14 17.45 -15.06
CA ALA A 224 8.66 16.44 -15.96
C ALA A 224 9.46 15.35 -15.21
N GLY A 225 10.25 15.75 -14.21
CA GLY A 225 10.98 14.83 -13.32
C GLY A 225 10.04 13.93 -12.51
N ASP A 226 9.01 14.52 -11.89
CA ASP A 226 8.00 13.79 -11.12
C ASP A 226 7.22 12.78 -11.99
N ILE A 227 6.85 13.16 -13.22
CA ILE A 227 6.21 12.25 -14.19
C ILE A 227 7.16 11.11 -14.58
N ALA A 228 8.46 11.37 -14.74
CA ALA A 228 9.43 10.33 -15.06
C ALA A 228 9.58 9.32 -13.92
N ILE A 229 9.67 9.80 -12.67
CA ILE A 229 9.66 8.98 -11.46
C ILE A 229 8.40 8.11 -11.43
N LEU A 230 7.23 8.71 -11.61
CA LEU A 230 5.95 8.00 -11.55
C LEU A 230 5.83 6.93 -12.65
N LYS A 231 6.36 7.17 -13.86
CA LYS A 231 6.40 6.18 -14.93
C LYS A 231 7.27 4.97 -14.58
N GLU A 232 8.41 5.18 -13.92
CA GLU A 232 9.28 4.09 -13.46
C GLU A 232 8.58 3.21 -12.43
N GLY A 233 7.91 3.80 -11.42
CA GLY A 233 7.16 3.03 -10.45
C GLY A 233 5.95 2.31 -11.04
N LEU A 234 5.20 2.93 -11.96
CA LEU A 234 4.10 2.26 -12.66
C LEU A 234 4.58 1.07 -13.50
N ALA A 235 5.78 1.15 -14.11
CA ALA A 235 6.40 0.04 -14.82
C ALA A 235 6.86 -1.06 -13.85
N TYR A 236 7.42 -0.70 -12.70
CA TYR A 236 7.78 -1.65 -11.65
C TYR A 236 6.55 -2.41 -11.11
N VAL A 237 5.45 -1.70 -10.82
CA VAL A 237 4.17 -2.31 -10.42
C VAL A 237 3.70 -3.32 -11.48
N ALA A 238 3.69 -2.94 -12.75
CA ALA A 238 3.32 -3.86 -13.84
C ALA A 238 4.25 -5.08 -13.92
N SER A 239 5.54 -4.93 -13.60
CA SER A 239 6.51 -6.03 -13.60
C SER A 239 6.22 -7.10 -12.55
N LEU A 240 5.47 -6.74 -11.51
CA LEU A 240 5.03 -7.62 -10.42
C LEU A 240 3.65 -8.25 -10.68
N GLY A 241 3.15 -8.19 -11.92
CA GLY A 241 1.89 -8.84 -12.30
C GLY A 241 0.64 -8.08 -11.84
N ILE A 242 0.85 -6.89 -11.27
CA ILE A 242 -0.23 -6.01 -10.83
C ILE A 242 -0.81 -5.30 -12.04
N THR A 243 -2.12 -5.28 -12.14
CA THR A 243 -2.87 -4.62 -13.22
C THR A 243 -3.85 -3.58 -12.71
N SER A 244 -4.09 -3.55 -11.39
CA SER A 244 -4.89 -2.54 -10.71
C SER A 244 -4.24 -2.19 -9.39
N LEU A 245 -4.22 -0.91 -9.05
CA LEU A 245 -3.77 -0.43 -7.75
C LEU A 245 -4.72 0.63 -7.19
N GLN A 246 -4.79 0.70 -5.88
CA GLN A 246 -5.50 1.73 -5.14
C GLN A 246 -4.48 2.57 -4.38
N ASN A 247 -4.16 3.74 -4.95
CA ASN A 247 -3.15 4.65 -4.46
C ASN A 247 -3.73 5.56 -3.35
N MET A 248 -3.22 5.51 -2.13
CA MET A 248 -3.81 6.19 -0.96
C MET A 248 -3.32 7.62 -0.73
N ASP A 249 -2.49 8.16 -1.62
CA ASP A 249 -1.88 9.49 -1.49
C ASP A 249 -2.93 10.62 -1.49
N GLY A 250 -3.76 10.67 -2.51
CA GLY A 250 -4.83 11.67 -2.71
C GLY A 250 -4.34 13.12 -2.83
N SER A 251 -3.93 13.53 -4.03
CA SER A 251 -3.67 14.93 -4.43
C SER A 251 -4.14 15.17 -5.88
N LEU A 252 -4.55 16.39 -6.22
CA LEU A 252 -4.92 16.73 -7.59
C LEU A 252 -3.69 16.69 -8.50
N TYR A 253 -2.54 17.18 -8.02
CA TYR A 253 -1.29 17.21 -8.77
C TYR A 253 -0.90 15.83 -9.31
N GLN A 254 -0.99 14.79 -8.47
CA GLN A 254 -0.70 13.42 -8.89
C GLN A 254 -1.78 12.86 -9.82
N LEU A 255 -3.07 13.16 -9.60
CA LEU A 255 -4.14 12.79 -10.55
C LEU A 255 -3.90 13.39 -11.93
N GLU A 256 -3.42 14.63 -12.00
CA GLU A 256 -3.10 15.30 -13.27
C GLU A 256 -1.87 14.70 -13.95
N MET A 257 -0.84 14.30 -13.20
CA MET A 257 0.28 13.54 -13.76
C MET A 257 -0.16 12.18 -14.31
N LEU A 258 -1.01 11.46 -13.58
CA LEU A 258 -1.57 10.16 -14.02
C LEU A 258 -2.43 10.32 -15.27
N GLU A 259 -3.29 11.35 -15.33
CA GLU A 259 -4.11 11.67 -16.49
C GLU A 259 -3.24 12.02 -17.71
N GLU A 260 -2.14 12.75 -17.51
CA GLU A 260 -1.17 13.07 -18.55
C GLU A 260 -0.47 11.80 -19.07
N ILE A 261 -0.04 10.91 -18.19
CA ILE A 261 0.54 9.61 -18.56
C ILE A 261 -0.48 8.78 -19.34
N GLU A 262 -1.74 8.71 -18.89
CA GLU A 262 -2.82 8.01 -19.57
C GLU A 262 -3.03 8.52 -21.00
N LYS A 263 -3.10 9.84 -21.18
CA LYS A 263 -3.35 10.48 -22.49
C LYS A 263 -2.17 10.39 -23.46
N THR A 264 -0.94 10.30 -22.95
CA THR A 264 0.27 10.34 -23.78
C THR A 264 0.79 8.96 -24.15
N VAL A 265 0.96 8.08 -23.17
CA VAL A 265 1.56 6.74 -23.36
C VAL A 265 0.64 5.60 -22.91
N GLY A 266 -0.45 5.93 -22.20
CA GLY A 266 -1.38 4.98 -21.61
C GLY A 266 -0.82 4.36 -20.33
N LEU A 267 -1.59 4.39 -19.25
CA LEU A 267 -1.18 3.79 -17.98
C LEU A 267 -0.93 2.27 -18.14
N PRO A 268 0.18 1.71 -17.63
CA PRO A 268 0.46 0.28 -17.70
C PRO A 268 -0.38 -0.54 -16.71
N VAL A 269 -1.04 0.14 -15.76
CA VAL A 269 -1.91 -0.43 -14.73
C VAL A 269 -3.12 0.47 -14.54
N ARG A 270 -4.22 -0.03 -13.95
CA ARG A 270 -5.36 0.80 -13.56
C ARG A 270 -5.09 1.43 -12.20
N VAL A 271 -5.42 2.70 -12.06
CA VAL A 271 -5.19 3.46 -10.83
C VAL A 271 -6.51 4.00 -10.30
N ARG A 272 -6.82 3.68 -9.05
CA ARG A 272 -7.89 4.31 -8.29
C ARG A 272 -7.28 5.12 -7.15
N MET A 273 -7.70 6.36 -6.97
CA MET A 273 -7.10 7.27 -6.00
C MET A 273 -8.18 8.00 -5.18
N PRO A 274 -8.01 8.23 -3.87
CA PRO A 274 -9.02 8.88 -3.06
C PRO A 274 -8.91 10.40 -3.15
N PHE A 275 -9.99 11.06 -2.76
CA PHE A 275 -9.86 12.36 -2.11
C PHE A 275 -9.41 12.16 -0.66
N HIS A 276 -8.27 12.75 -0.28
CA HIS A 276 -7.73 12.60 1.08
C HIS A 276 -8.28 13.69 1.99
N MET A 277 -9.19 13.32 2.90
CA MET A 277 -9.82 14.26 3.83
C MET A 277 -8.99 14.38 5.12
N LYS A 278 -8.63 15.61 5.50
CA LYS A 278 -7.90 15.92 6.75
C LYS A 278 -8.80 16.56 7.81
N ASN A 279 -8.38 16.49 9.07
CA ASN A 279 -9.12 17.01 10.22
C ASN A 279 -9.28 18.53 10.25
N PHE A 280 -8.40 19.26 9.55
CA PHE A 280 -8.47 20.71 9.39
C PHE A 280 -9.25 21.15 8.13
N MET A 281 -9.64 20.22 7.26
CA MET A 281 -10.38 20.56 6.04
C MET A 281 -11.87 20.75 6.33
N PRO A 282 -12.54 21.71 5.67
CA PRO A 282 -13.97 21.88 5.83
C PRO A 282 -14.75 20.73 5.16
N LEU A 283 -15.85 20.29 5.77
CA LEU A 283 -16.72 19.24 5.20
C LEU A 283 -17.20 19.55 3.77
N SER A 284 -17.31 20.83 3.41
CA SER A 284 -17.67 21.27 2.05
C SER A 284 -16.68 20.81 0.97
N ASP A 285 -15.45 20.44 1.34
CA ASP A 285 -14.48 19.91 0.38
C ASP A 285 -14.91 18.54 -0.19
N LEU A 286 -15.72 17.76 0.52
CA LEU A 286 -16.33 16.55 -0.03
C LEU A 286 -17.29 16.87 -1.19
N GLU A 287 -18.14 17.88 -1.01
CA GLU A 287 -19.14 18.28 -2.02
C GLU A 287 -18.51 19.06 -3.19
N THR A 288 -17.41 19.77 -2.94
CA THR A 288 -16.80 20.67 -3.93
C THR A 288 -15.59 20.06 -4.63
N LYS A 289 -14.65 19.45 -3.88
CA LYS A 289 -13.40 18.89 -4.42
C LYS A 289 -13.55 17.41 -4.75
N ALA A 290 -13.95 16.58 -3.78
CA ALA A 290 -14.06 15.13 -4.00
C ALA A 290 -15.06 14.79 -5.11
N ALA A 291 -16.22 15.47 -5.13
CA ALA A 291 -17.19 15.33 -6.21
C ALA A 291 -16.65 15.79 -7.58
N ALA A 292 -15.85 16.87 -7.62
CA ALA A 292 -15.22 17.33 -8.86
C ALA A 292 -14.15 16.35 -9.37
N TRP A 293 -13.34 15.77 -8.47
CA TRP A 293 -12.37 14.75 -8.84
C TRP A 293 -13.06 13.50 -9.38
N ARG A 294 -14.14 13.04 -8.74
CA ARG A 294 -14.95 11.92 -9.22
C ARG A 294 -15.53 12.17 -10.61
N ALA A 295 -16.00 13.39 -10.88
CA ALA A 295 -16.56 13.73 -12.19
C ALA A 295 -15.50 13.84 -13.29
N ARG A 296 -14.27 14.25 -12.96
CA ARG A 296 -13.16 14.43 -13.91
C ARG A 296 -12.43 13.12 -14.21
N PHE A 297 -12.15 12.33 -13.17
CA PHE A 297 -11.35 11.11 -13.25
C PHE A 297 -12.27 9.89 -13.10
N ASP A 298 -12.84 9.43 -14.22
CA ASP A 298 -13.82 8.34 -14.28
C ASP A 298 -13.65 7.50 -15.56
N THR A 299 -12.41 7.09 -15.85
CA THR A 299 -12.13 6.13 -16.95
C THR A 299 -11.96 4.73 -16.39
N ASP A 300 -11.97 3.69 -17.23
CA ASP A 300 -11.62 2.33 -16.79
C ASP A 300 -10.15 2.23 -16.31
N ARG A 301 -9.30 3.25 -16.58
CA ARG A 301 -7.86 3.26 -16.24
C ARG A 301 -7.49 4.18 -15.09
N LEU A 302 -8.16 5.31 -14.91
CA LEU A 302 -7.93 6.28 -13.85
C LEU A 302 -9.26 6.72 -13.22
N ARG A 303 -9.42 6.48 -11.92
CA ARG A 303 -10.65 6.82 -11.17
C ARG A 303 -10.34 7.53 -9.86
N SER A 304 -11.19 8.49 -9.48
CA SER A 304 -11.13 9.14 -8.18
C SER A 304 -12.50 9.25 -7.49
N ASP A 305 -12.99 8.16 -6.93
CA ASP A 305 -14.39 8.05 -6.49
C ASP A 305 -14.59 7.57 -5.04
N PHE A 306 -13.58 7.70 -4.19
CA PHE A 306 -13.66 7.37 -2.76
C PHE A 306 -12.88 8.37 -1.90
N VAL A 307 -13.02 8.27 -0.58
CA VAL A 307 -12.37 9.16 0.40
C VAL A 307 -11.40 8.35 1.26
N LYS A 308 -10.20 8.89 1.52
CA LYS A 308 -9.22 8.33 2.48
C LYS A 308 -9.07 9.25 3.69
N LEU A 309 -8.97 8.66 4.87
CA LEU A 309 -8.65 9.32 6.14
C LEU A 309 -7.65 8.50 6.96
N PHE A 310 -7.09 9.12 8.00
CA PHE A 310 -6.33 8.48 9.06
C PHE A 310 -7.03 8.74 10.39
N MET A 311 -7.37 7.68 11.13
CA MET A 311 -7.95 7.81 12.46
C MET A 311 -6.87 7.93 13.55
N ASP A 312 -5.78 7.19 13.39
CA ASP A 312 -4.62 7.15 14.28
C ASP A 312 -3.30 7.06 13.48
N GLY A 313 -2.19 6.80 14.19
CA GLY A 313 -0.90 6.42 13.61
C GLY A 313 -0.53 4.96 13.93
N VAL A 314 0.75 4.66 14.10
CA VAL A 314 1.28 3.29 14.29
C VAL A 314 1.54 2.95 15.76
N THR A 315 1.59 1.64 16.05
CA THR A 315 1.82 1.12 17.41
C THR A 315 3.20 1.51 17.94
N GLU A 316 4.24 1.37 17.11
CA GLU A 316 5.66 1.54 17.46
C GLU A 316 6.05 2.98 17.82
N SER A 317 5.34 3.98 17.28
CA SER A 317 5.54 5.38 17.69
C SER A 317 4.66 5.79 18.87
N GLY A 318 3.83 4.88 19.38
CA GLY A 318 2.88 5.14 20.48
C GLY A 318 1.70 6.00 20.06
N THR A 319 1.39 6.07 18.75
CA THR A 319 0.36 6.97 18.18
C THR A 319 -0.91 6.24 17.73
N ALA A 320 -0.89 4.90 17.61
CA ALA A 320 -2.11 4.11 17.43
C ALA A 320 -3.07 4.27 18.63
N VAL A 321 -4.38 4.21 18.38
CA VAL A 321 -5.39 4.44 19.42
C VAL A 321 -5.98 3.12 19.92
N PHE A 322 -5.78 2.82 21.20
CA PHE A 322 -6.28 1.61 21.85
C PHE A 322 -7.50 1.87 22.75
N VAL A 323 -8.32 0.84 22.95
CA VAL A 323 -9.43 0.86 23.92
C VAL A 323 -8.91 0.94 25.36
N ASP A 324 -7.85 0.18 25.65
CA ASP A 324 -7.16 0.13 26.94
C ASP A 324 -5.73 0.68 26.80
N ASP A 325 -5.03 0.85 27.92
CA ASP A 325 -3.67 1.45 27.90
C ASP A 325 -2.68 0.61 27.08
N TYR A 326 -1.68 1.27 26.48
CA TYR A 326 -0.49 0.62 25.98
C TYR A 326 0.15 -0.20 27.11
N ALA A 327 0.51 -1.46 26.84
CA ALA A 327 1.02 -2.35 27.87
C ALA A 327 2.34 -1.84 28.48
N HIS A 328 3.17 -1.19 27.67
CA HIS A 328 4.44 -0.59 28.08
C HIS A 328 4.29 0.82 28.70
N GLN A 329 3.11 1.46 28.60
CA GLN A 329 2.88 2.84 29.04
C GLN A 329 1.49 3.02 29.68
N PRO A 330 1.32 2.61 30.95
CA PRO A 330 0.05 2.80 31.67
C PRO A 330 -0.41 4.26 31.70
N GLY A 331 -1.70 4.49 31.50
CA GLY A 331 -2.35 5.80 31.39
C GLY A 331 -2.33 6.42 30.00
N TRP A 332 -1.68 5.79 29.00
CA TRP A 332 -1.65 6.26 27.62
C TRP A 332 -2.37 5.28 26.70
N LYS A 333 -3.25 5.79 25.83
CA LYS A 333 -4.06 5.00 24.88
C LYS A 333 -3.89 5.45 23.43
N GLY A 334 -2.96 6.36 23.16
CA GLY A 334 -2.93 7.12 21.91
C GLY A 334 -3.95 8.26 21.90
N GLU A 335 -3.88 9.10 20.86
CA GLU A 335 -4.78 10.22 20.65
C GLU A 335 -5.27 10.21 19.19
N PRO A 336 -6.59 10.17 18.94
CA PRO A 336 -7.12 10.10 17.58
C PRO A 336 -6.95 11.42 16.84
N LEU A 337 -6.71 11.34 15.53
CA LEU A 337 -6.59 12.51 14.65
C LEU A 337 -7.91 13.26 14.45
N PHE A 338 -9.04 12.59 14.69
CA PHE A 338 -10.40 13.13 14.61
C PHE A 338 -11.14 12.82 15.91
N THR A 339 -11.96 13.75 16.41
CA THR A 339 -12.96 13.36 17.41
C THR A 339 -14.01 12.46 16.77
N GLN A 340 -14.72 11.67 17.58
CA GLN A 340 -15.81 10.83 17.07
C GLN A 340 -16.86 11.65 16.33
N GLU A 341 -17.25 12.82 16.85
CA GLU A 341 -18.25 13.69 16.22
C GLU A 341 -17.78 14.23 14.86
N GLN A 342 -16.49 14.58 14.74
CA GLN A 342 -15.92 15.02 13.46
C GLN A 342 -15.95 13.88 12.43
N PHE A 343 -15.52 12.68 12.83
CA PHE A 343 -15.52 11.54 11.92
C PHE A 343 -16.93 11.10 11.52
N ASP A 344 -17.88 11.06 12.45
CA ASP A 344 -19.29 10.77 12.17
C ASP A 344 -19.86 11.72 11.11
N ALA A 345 -19.58 13.03 11.25
CA ALA A 345 -20.03 14.03 10.29
C ALA A 345 -19.43 13.82 8.89
N ILE A 346 -18.14 13.45 8.81
CA ILE A 346 -17.48 13.12 7.55
C ILE A 346 -18.10 11.86 6.92
N ALA A 347 -18.26 10.79 7.71
CA ALA A 347 -18.81 9.52 7.24
C ALA A 347 -20.24 9.69 6.71
N ILE A 348 -21.09 10.44 7.43
CA ILE A 348 -22.46 10.76 7.00
C ILE A 348 -22.46 11.57 5.70
N ALA A 349 -21.58 12.58 5.58
CA ALA A 349 -21.51 13.43 4.39
C ALA A 349 -20.99 12.67 3.15
N ALA A 350 -19.90 11.92 3.29
CA ALA A 350 -19.35 11.10 2.21
C ALA A 350 -20.35 10.02 1.75
N ASP A 351 -21.02 9.37 2.70
CA ASP A 351 -22.03 8.36 2.41
C ASP A 351 -23.23 8.94 1.64
N LYS A 352 -23.70 10.13 1.99
CA LYS A 352 -24.76 10.85 1.28
C LYS A 352 -24.38 11.19 -0.16
N LEU A 353 -23.09 11.41 -0.43
CA LEU A 353 -22.54 11.62 -1.78
C LEU A 353 -22.28 10.30 -2.54
N GLY A 354 -22.55 9.15 -1.90
CA GLY A 354 -22.28 7.83 -2.46
C GLY A 354 -20.78 7.54 -2.60
N LEU A 355 -19.92 8.23 -1.87
CA LEU A 355 -18.47 7.98 -1.84
C LEU A 355 -18.18 6.90 -0.80
N PRO A 356 -17.51 5.79 -1.15
CA PRO A 356 -16.94 4.88 -0.18
C PRO A 356 -15.89 5.59 0.67
N VAL A 357 -15.76 5.18 1.93
CA VAL A 357 -14.77 5.71 2.86
C VAL A 357 -13.77 4.61 3.23
N ALA A 358 -12.49 4.94 3.12
CA ALA A 358 -11.34 4.13 3.49
C ALA A 358 -10.61 4.83 4.64
N VAL A 359 -10.33 4.13 5.73
CA VAL A 359 -9.72 4.77 6.91
C VAL A 359 -8.58 3.92 7.45
N HIS A 360 -7.40 4.52 7.56
CA HIS A 360 -6.30 3.95 8.33
C HIS A 360 -6.70 3.90 9.80
N ALA A 361 -6.74 2.70 10.36
CA ALA A 361 -6.97 2.46 11.78
C ALA A 361 -6.16 1.23 12.24
N ILE A 362 -5.15 1.47 13.07
CA ILE A 362 -4.23 0.42 13.54
C ILE A 362 -4.69 -0.14 14.88
N GLY A 363 -4.89 0.72 15.86
CA GLY A 363 -5.29 0.32 17.20
C GLY A 363 -6.77 -0.04 17.29
N ASP A 364 -7.13 -0.90 18.25
CA ASP A 364 -8.50 -1.39 18.41
C ASP A 364 -9.50 -0.28 18.78
N GLY A 365 -9.03 0.80 19.40
CA GLY A 365 -9.79 2.00 19.68
C GLY A 365 -10.11 2.79 18.40
N ALA A 366 -9.14 2.95 17.51
CA ALA A 366 -9.36 3.57 16.20
C ALA A 366 -10.33 2.76 15.34
N VAL A 367 -10.15 1.43 15.28
CA VAL A 367 -11.06 0.53 14.56
C VAL A 367 -12.50 0.70 15.06
N ARG A 368 -12.70 0.73 16.38
CA ARG A 368 -14.00 0.97 17.00
C ARG A 368 -14.61 2.32 16.60
N MET A 369 -13.81 3.39 16.62
CA MET A 369 -14.26 4.73 16.24
C MET A 369 -14.71 4.78 14.78
N VAL A 370 -13.99 4.11 13.88
CA VAL A 370 -14.34 4.03 12.46
C VAL A 370 -15.65 3.25 12.26
N LEU A 371 -15.80 2.10 12.93
CA LEU A 371 -17.04 1.32 12.87
C LEU A 371 -18.24 2.12 13.42
N ASN A 372 -18.04 2.94 14.45
CA ASN A 372 -19.08 3.86 14.96
C ASN A 372 -19.50 4.88 13.90
N GLY A 373 -18.56 5.50 13.17
CA GLY A 373 -18.91 6.46 12.12
C GLY A 373 -19.61 5.83 10.93
N TYR A 374 -19.25 4.61 10.55
CA TYR A 374 -19.98 3.86 9.52
C TYR A 374 -21.40 3.49 9.97
N GLU A 375 -21.57 3.11 11.24
CA GLU A 375 -22.90 2.89 11.81
C GLU A 375 -23.72 4.20 11.86
N ALA A 376 -23.11 5.33 12.20
CA ALA A 376 -23.75 6.64 12.19
C ALA A 376 -24.23 7.04 10.79
N ALA A 377 -23.41 6.80 9.75
CA ALA A 377 -23.79 7.00 8.35
C ALA A 377 -25.01 6.15 7.96
N ILE A 378 -25.02 4.86 8.31
CA ILE A 378 -26.16 3.95 8.06
C ILE A 378 -27.41 4.43 8.80
N LYS A 379 -27.29 4.88 10.06
CA LYS A 379 -28.41 5.42 10.84
C LYS A 379 -28.98 6.71 10.22
N ALA A 380 -28.13 7.58 9.68
CA ALA A 380 -28.53 8.86 9.12
C ALA A 380 -29.11 8.75 7.70
N ASN A 381 -28.50 7.95 6.83
CA ASN A 381 -28.79 7.90 5.39
C ASN A 381 -29.47 6.59 4.94
N GLY A 382 -29.49 5.56 5.79
CA GLY A 382 -29.92 4.20 5.45
C GLY A 382 -28.78 3.31 4.95
N LYS A 383 -28.97 1.99 5.01
CA LYS A 383 -27.97 1.02 4.54
C LYS A 383 -27.93 1.02 3.00
N ARG A 384 -26.73 1.14 2.43
CA ARG A 384 -26.45 0.95 0.99
C ARG A 384 -25.26 0.01 0.81
N ASP A 385 -24.97 -0.35 -0.43
CA ASP A 385 -23.71 -0.99 -0.81
C ASP A 385 -22.59 0.06 -0.78
N SER A 386 -22.05 0.33 0.40
CA SER A 386 -21.03 1.37 0.60
C SER A 386 -19.62 0.90 0.34
N ARG A 387 -19.35 -0.38 0.62
CA ARG A 387 -18.01 -1.01 0.58
C ARG A 387 -16.97 -0.17 1.33
N ASN A 388 -17.42 0.49 2.40
CA ASN A 388 -16.52 1.20 3.31
C ASN A 388 -15.51 0.21 3.89
N ARG A 389 -14.29 0.67 4.11
CA ARG A 389 -13.19 -0.21 4.51
C ARG A 389 -12.35 0.40 5.61
N ILE A 390 -11.71 -0.48 6.36
CA ILE A 390 -10.71 -0.11 7.36
C ILE A 390 -9.39 -0.71 6.90
N GLU A 391 -8.37 0.13 6.83
CA GLU A 391 -7.02 -0.24 6.44
C GLU A 391 -6.24 -0.68 7.68
N HIS A 392 -5.34 -1.66 7.50
CA HIS A 392 -4.44 -2.23 8.49
C HIS A 392 -5.14 -3.15 9.49
N ILE A 393 -5.91 -2.59 10.44
CA ILE A 393 -6.57 -3.38 11.49
C ILE A 393 -5.54 -4.26 12.21
N GLU A 394 -4.42 -3.66 12.63
CA GLU A 394 -3.36 -4.42 13.27
C GLU A 394 -3.80 -5.00 14.60
N VAL A 395 -4.69 -4.32 15.32
CA VAL A 395 -5.39 -4.89 16.48
C VAL A 395 -6.89 -4.58 16.38
N VAL A 396 -7.72 -5.59 16.58
CA VAL A 396 -9.18 -5.44 16.64
C VAL A 396 -9.70 -5.89 18.00
N HIS A 397 -10.65 -5.16 18.57
CA HIS A 397 -11.26 -5.59 19.82
C HIS A 397 -12.27 -6.72 19.55
N PRO A 398 -12.37 -7.76 20.40
CA PRO A 398 -13.27 -8.90 20.17
C PRO A 398 -14.74 -8.51 19.92
N ASP A 399 -15.27 -7.54 20.67
CA ASP A 399 -16.63 -7.02 20.50
C ASP A 399 -16.89 -6.36 19.13
N ASP A 400 -15.83 -5.93 18.43
CA ASP A 400 -15.94 -5.23 17.15
C ASP A 400 -15.83 -6.19 15.94
N ILE A 401 -15.35 -7.43 16.14
CA ILE A 401 -15.21 -8.44 15.08
C ILE A 401 -16.53 -8.71 14.34
N PRO A 402 -17.68 -8.96 15.02
CA PRO A 402 -18.95 -9.21 14.31
C PRO A 402 -19.46 -8.00 13.54
N ARG A 403 -19.08 -6.78 13.95
CA ARG A 403 -19.56 -5.52 13.36
C ARG A 403 -19.11 -5.34 11.91
N PHE A 404 -17.98 -5.92 11.51
CA PHE A 404 -17.53 -5.88 10.12
C PHE A 404 -18.60 -6.47 9.18
N LYS A 405 -19.16 -7.64 9.51
CA LYS A 405 -20.24 -8.25 8.73
C LYS A 405 -21.54 -7.47 8.83
N GLU A 406 -21.91 -7.02 10.03
CA GLU A 406 -23.18 -6.31 10.28
C GLU A 406 -23.27 -5.01 9.46
N LEU A 407 -22.18 -4.26 9.45
CA LEU A 407 -22.06 -3.00 8.73
C LEU A 407 -21.71 -3.19 7.24
N GLY A 408 -21.14 -4.35 6.86
CA GLY A 408 -20.62 -4.59 5.52
C GLY A 408 -19.26 -3.93 5.28
N THR A 409 -18.49 -3.71 6.35
CA THR A 409 -17.17 -3.11 6.33
C THR A 409 -16.14 -4.10 5.82
N VAL A 410 -15.31 -3.67 4.87
CA VAL A 410 -14.20 -4.47 4.32
C VAL A 410 -12.97 -4.35 5.21
N ALA A 411 -12.34 -5.48 5.51
CA ALA A 411 -11.01 -5.52 6.10
C ALA A 411 -9.95 -5.44 4.99
N SER A 412 -9.15 -4.37 4.98
CA SER A 412 -8.06 -4.16 4.03
C SER A 412 -6.74 -4.31 4.80
N MET A 413 -6.07 -5.45 4.65
CA MET A 413 -4.98 -5.87 5.55
C MET A 413 -3.71 -6.22 4.78
N GLN A 414 -2.56 -6.11 5.44
CA GLN A 414 -1.24 -6.32 4.82
C GLN A 414 -0.55 -7.57 5.38
N PRO A 415 -0.52 -8.69 4.64
CA PRO A 415 0.09 -9.94 5.12
C PRO A 415 1.57 -9.86 5.51
N THR A 416 2.30 -8.85 5.03
CA THR A 416 3.72 -8.63 5.33
C THR A 416 3.95 -7.89 6.65
N HIS A 417 2.93 -7.25 7.22
CA HIS A 417 3.05 -6.43 8.44
C HIS A 417 3.17 -7.21 9.77
N PRO A 418 2.58 -8.41 9.96
CA PRO A 418 2.63 -9.07 11.26
C PRO A 418 4.06 -9.34 11.73
N PRO A 419 4.42 -8.96 12.97
CA PRO A 419 5.67 -9.35 13.57
C PRO A 419 5.85 -10.88 13.57
N GLY A 420 7.08 -11.35 13.28
CA GLY A 420 7.39 -12.75 13.04
C GLY A 420 7.08 -13.24 11.61
N SER A 421 6.50 -12.39 10.76
CA SER A 421 6.35 -12.58 9.31
C SER A 421 7.33 -11.67 8.56
N ALA A 422 7.64 -11.99 7.30
CA ALA A 422 8.45 -11.16 6.40
C ALA A 422 9.81 -10.67 6.99
N GLY A 423 10.36 -11.37 7.99
CA GLY A 423 11.61 -11.01 8.66
C GLY A 423 11.48 -9.97 9.78
N LEU A 424 10.26 -9.53 10.14
CA LEU A 424 10.03 -8.57 11.22
C LEU A 424 10.18 -9.25 12.59
N PRO A 425 10.91 -8.65 13.56
CA PRO A 425 10.98 -9.16 14.92
C PRO A 425 9.66 -8.95 15.67
N LEU A 426 9.36 -9.81 16.66
CA LEU A 426 8.17 -9.65 17.51
C LEU A 426 8.17 -8.38 18.37
N GLU A 427 9.36 -7.93 18.77
CA GLU A 427 9.55 -6.76 19.62
C GLU A 427 10.02 -5.56 18.78
N PRO A 428 9.62 -4.32 19.13
CA PRO A 428 8.90 -3.94 20.37
C PRO A 428 7.37 -4.07 20.31
N TYR A 429 6.80 -4.43 19.16
CA TYR A 429 5.36 -4.46 18.94
C TYR A 429 4.60 -5.27 20.00
N LEU A 430 5.06 -6.49 20.31
CA LEU A 430 4.42 -7.36 21.29
C LEU A 430 4.41 -6.75 22.70
N SER A 431 5.53 -6.17 23.14
CA SER A 431 5.59 -5.45 24.42
C SER A 431 4.68 -4.23 24.46
N TYR A 432 4.36 -3.64 23.30
CA TYR A 432 3.55 -2.43 23.22
C TYR A 432 2.06 -2.74 23.31
N ILE A 433 1.59 -3.73 22.56
CA ILE A 433 0.18 -4.16 22.60
C ILE A 433 -0.11 -5.05 23.80
N GLY A 434 0.89 -5.76 24.34
CA GLY A 434 0.75 -6.77 25.38
C GLY A 434 0.26 -8.12 24.87
N GLU A 435 0.72 -9.21 25.49
CA GLU A 435 0.41 -10.60 25.08
C GLU A 435 -1.10 -10.87 24.98
N GLU A 436 -1.93 -10.22 25.81
CA GLU A 436 -3.38 -10.43 25.86
C GLU A 436 -4.10 -9.96 24.59
N ARG A 437 -3.52 -9.00 23.85
CA ARG A 437 -4.10 -8.49 22.58
C ARG A 437 -3.65 -9.27 21.36
N TRP A 438 -2.56 -10.05 21.45
CA TRP A 438 -2.03 -10.81 20.33
C TRP A 438 -3.04 -11.74 19.62
N PRO A 439 -3.97 -12.43 20.32
CA PRO A 439 -5.00 -13.24 19.65
C PRO A 439 -5.87 -12.46 18.66
N TYR A 440 -5.89 -11.13 18.78
CA TYR A 440 -6.63 -10.22 17.91
C TYR A 440 -5.74 -9.32 17.07
N ALA A 441 -4.42 -9.58 17.07
CA ALA A 441 -3.47 -8.85 16.27
C ALA A 441 -3.37 -9.43 14.86
N PHE A 442 -3.59 -8.60 13.85
CA PHE A 442 -3.61 -8.98 12.43
C PHE A 442 -4.54 -10.18 12.17
N ALA A 443 -5.69 -10.25 12.84
CA ALA A 443 -6.51 -11.45 12.95
C ALA A 443 -7.44 -11.68 11.72
N TRP A 444 -6.84 -11.77 10.53
CA TRP A 444 -7.57 -11.82 9.27
C TRP A 444 -8.43 -13.08 9.07
N ARG A 445 -7.99 -14.28 9.53
CA ARG A 445 -8.85 -15.48 9.49
C ARG A 445 -10.02 -15.29 10.43
N THR A 446 -9.78 -14.69 11.59
CA THR A 446 -10.85 -14.38 12.55
C THR A 446 -11.90 -13.43 11.96
N LEU A 447 -11.50 -12.39 11.24
CA LEU A 447 -12.42 -11.50 10.54
C LEU A 447 -13.16 -12.21 9.39
N VAL A 448 -12.47 -13.03 8.59
CA VAL A 448 -13.07 -13.82 7.51
C VAL A 448 -14.11 -14.80 8.05
N ASP A 449 -13.81 -15.53 9.13
CA ASP A 449 -14.74 -16.48 9.75
C ASP A 449 -15.97 -15.78 10.35
N ALA A 450 -15.80 -14.53 10.82
CA ALA A 450 -16.91 -13.67 11.25
C ALA A 450 -17.75 -13.13 10.07
N GLY A 451 -17.28 -13.30 8.83
CA GLY A 451 -17.94 -12.93 7.59
C GLY A 451 -17.63 -11.52 7.09
N ALA A 452 -16.49 -10.95 7.50
CA ALA A 452 -15.97 -9.72 6.91
C ALA A 452 -15.46 -10.00 5.47
N PRO A 453 -15.78 -9.17 4.48
CA PRO A 453 -15.06 -9.15 3.21
C PRO A 453 -13.60 -8.74 3.46
N ILE A 454 -12.66 -9.37 2.74
CA ILE A 454 -11.23 -9.08 2.90
C ILE A 454 -10.55 -8.78 1.56
N VAL A 455 -9.70 -7.76 1.56
CA VAL A 455 -8.72 -7.49 0.50
C VAL A 455 -7.32 -7.45 1.10
N PHE A 456 -6.34 -7.81 0.29
CA PHE A 456 -4.94 -7.74 0.69
C PHE A 456 -4.18 -6.69 -0.12
N ALA A 457 -3.13 -6.21 0.52
CA ALA A 457 -2.27 -5.16 0.04
C ALA A 457 -0.88 -5.28 0.66
N THR A 458 0.06 -4.49 0.16
CA THR A 458 1.42 -4.40 0.72
C THR A 458 1.65 -3.11 1.50
N ASP A 459 0.88 -2.06 1.21
CA ASP A 459 1.18 -0.71 1.69
C ASP A 459 2.56 -0.22 1.23
N TRP A 460 2.99 -0.61 0.02
CA TRP A 460 4.27 -0.20 -0.55
C TRP A 460 4.36 1.34 -0.61
N PRO A 461 5.46 1.95 -0.13
CA PRO A 461 6.75 1.32 0.17
C PRO A 461 7.04 0.94 1.63
N VAL A 462 6.05 0.91 2.51
CA VAL A 462 6.23 0.44 3.90
C VAL A 462 6.67 -1.03 3.95
N SER A 463 6.15 -1.86 3.03
CA SER A 463 6.62 -3.23 2.82
C SER A 463 6.96 -3.48 1.35
N PRO A 464 7.74 -4.52 1.03
CA PRO A 464 8.00 -4.92 -0.35
C PRO A 464 6.71 -5.15 -1.14
N LEU A 465 6.66 -4.63 -2.37
CA LEU A 465 5.46 -4.64 -3.22
C LEU A 465 5.07 -6.02 -3.76
N ASP A 466 5.97 -7.00 -3.79
CA ASP A 466 5.76 -8.27 -4.48
C ASP A 466 4.51 -9.03 -3.96
N PRO A 467 3.44 -9.16 -4.76
CA PRO A 467 2.23 -9.89 -4.35
C PRO A 467 2.51 -11.35 -4.02
N MET A 468 3.49 -11.99 -4.65
CA MET A 468 3.81 -13.39 -4.38
C MET A 468 4.43 -13.57 -2.99
N HIS A 469 5.22 -12.60 -2.54
CA HIS A 469 5.71 -12.56 -1.15
C HIS A 469 4.56 -12.35 -0.16
N SER A 470 3.64 -11.43 -0.45
CA SER A 470 2.46 -11.22 0.40
C SER A 470 1.54 -12.44 0.47
N ILE A 471 1.34 -13.14 -0.65
CA ILE A 471 0.59 -14.41 -0.70
C ILE A 471 1.27 -15.47 0.16
N GLU A 472 2.60 -15.61 0.06
CA GLU A 472 3.37 -16.50 0.92
C GLU A 472 3.15 -16.17 2.40
N CYS A 473 3.27 -14.90 2.80
CA CYS A 473 3.06 -14.48 4.18
C CYS A 473 1.65 -14.82 4.72
N ALA A 474 0.61 -14.58 3.91
CA ALA A 474 -0.77 -14.91 4.29
C ALA A 474 -0.98 -16.42 4.54
N MET A 475 -0.22 -17.26 3.83
CA MET A 475 -0.31 -18.72 3.87
C MET A 475 0.71 -19.39 4.79
N SER A 476 1.74 -18.68 5.24
CA SER A 476 2.85 -19.22 6.03
C SER A 476 2.96 -18.65 7.45
N ARG A 477 2.15 -17.65 7.79
CA ARG A 477 2.15 -17.01 9.12
C ARG A 477 2.19 -18.05 10.24
N THR A 478 3.19 -17.92 11.11
CA THR A 478 3.40 -18.83 12.24
C THR A 478 2.48 -18.48 13.40
N VAL A 479 1.94 -19.49 14.07
CA VAL A 479 1.24 -19.32 15.34
C VAL A 479 2.28 -18.96 16.41
N TRP A 480 2.15 -17.78 17.01
CA TRP A 480 3.14 -17.25 17.97
C TRP A 480 3.27 -18.10 19.25
N LYS A 481 2.14 -18.63 19.77
CA LYS A 481 2.09 -19.40 21.03
C LYS A 481 1.04 -20.50 20.95
N ASP A 482 1.30 -21.61 21.62
CA ASP A 482 0.38 -22.75 21.69
C ASP A 482 -1.02 -22.34 22.18
N GLY A 483 -2.05 -22.89 21.53
CA GLY A 483 -3.46 -22.63 21.86
C GLY A 483 -4.06 -21.39 21.19
N LEU A 484 -3.26 -20.59 20.48
CA LEU A 484 -3.77 -19.51 19.65
C LEU A 484 -4.33 -20.04 18.32
N LYS A 485 -5.25 -19.26 17.74
CA LYS A 485 -5.86 -19.59 16.47
C LYS A 485 -4.83 -19.48 15.34
N ASP A 486 -4.93 -20.39 14.39
CA ASP A 486 -4.20 -20.30 13.13
C ASP A 486 -4.84 -19.24 12.24
N GLU A 487 -4.15 -18.13 12.06
CA GLU A 487 -4.66 -17.02 11.27
C GLU A 487 -4.46 -17.23 9.76
N ARG A 488 -3.85 -18.31 9.27
CA ARG A 488 -3.55 -18.46 7.83
C ARG A 488 -4.79 -18.49 6.92
N LEU A 489 -4.63 -17.90 5.72
CA LEU A 489 -5.57 -18.08 4.62
C LEU A 489 -5.16 -19.21 3.68
N SER A 490 -6.12 -19.85 3.01
CA SER A 490 -5.82 -20.77 1.90
C SER A 490 -5.36 -19.97 0.67
N LEU A 491 -4.72 -20.66 -0.28
CA LEU A 491 -4.30 -20.04 -1.54
C LEU A 491 -5.47 -19.37 -2.27
N HIS A 492 -6.60 -20.06 -2.43
CA HIS A 492 -7.74 -19.53 -3.19
C HIS A 492 -8.42 -18.34 -2.50
N GLU A 493 -8.47 -18.32 -1.16
CA GLU A 493 -8.96 -17.14 -0.42
C GLU A 493 -8.02 -15.94 -0.59
N THR A 494 -6.72 -16.19 -0.53
CA THR A 494 -5.68 -15.16 -0.71
C THR A 494 -5.68 -14.60 -2.14
N LEU A 495 -5.80 -15.47 -3.15
CA LEU A 495 -5.91 -15.07 -4.55
C LEU A 495 -7.20 -14.26 -4.79
N ALA A 496 -8.32 -14.64 -4.17
CA ALA A 496 -9.55 -13.87 -4.28
C ALA A 496 -9.39 -12.45 -3.69
N ALA A 497 -8.72 -12.31 -2.54
CA ALA A 497 -8.42 -11.03 -1.91
C ALA A 497 -7.57 -10.12 -2.83
N TYR A 498 -6.64 -10.69 -3.59
CA TYR A 498 -5.78 -10.00 -4.56
C TYR A 498 -6.37 -9.87 -5.98
N THR A 499 -7.59 -10.35 -6.25
CA THR A 499 -8.17 -10.31 -7.61
C THR A 499 -9.63 -9.85 -7.59
N ARG A 500 -10.58 -10.79 -7.50
CA ARG A 500 -12.02 -10.53 -7.62
C ARG A 500 -12.56 -9.67 -6.48
N THR A 501 -12.05 -9.83 -5.26
CA THR A 501 -12.50 -9.01 -4.12
C THR A 501 -11.95 -7.59 -4.23
N GLY A 502 -10.70 -7.41 -4.68
CA GLY A 502 -10.16 -6.09 -5.01
C GLY A 502 -10.97 -5.38 -6.10
N ALA A 503 -11.33 -6.09 -7.18
CA ALA A 503 -12.22 -5.55 -8.22
C ALA A 503 -13.61 -5.20 -7.69
N TRP A 504 -14.15 -5.99 -6.76
CA TRP A 504 -15.39 -5.69 -6.06
C TRP A 504 -15.25 -4.43 -5.18
N VAL A 505 -14.18 -4.23 -4.41
CA VAL A 505 -14.00 -2.98 -3.64
C VAL A 505 -13.97 -1.71 -4.52
N GLU A 506 -13.59 -1.85 -5.79
CA GLU A 506 -13.57 -0.77 -6.79
C GLU A 506 -14.89 -0.57 -7.57
N PHE A 507 -15.93 -1.38 -7.29
CA PHE A 507 -17.15 -1.43 -8.10
C PHE A 507 -16.88 -1.75 -9.58
N MET A 508 -15.96 -2.69 -9.84
CA MET A 508 -15.58 -3.16 -11.19
C MET A 508 -15.71 -4.68 -11.35
N GLU A 509 -16.38 -5.36 -10.42
CA GLU A 509 -16.60 -6.80 -10.46
C GLU A 509 -17.38 -7.28 -11.68
N ASP A 510 -18.12 -6.38 -12.34
CA ASP A 510 -18.87 -6.67 -13.56
C ASP A 510 -17.97 -6.83 -14.80
N ARG A 511 -16.70 -6.40 -14.71
CA ARG A 511 -15.80 -6.30 -15.87
C ARG A 511 -14.34 -6.65 -15.62
N LYS A 512 -13.86 -6.83 -14.37
CA LYS A 512 -12.48 -7.29 -14.09
C LYS A 512 -12.39 -8.13 -12.81
N GLY A 513 -11.19 -8.63 -12.51
CA GLY A 513 -10.89 -9.45 -11.33
C GLY A 513 -11.16 -10.95 -11.50
N MET A 514 -11.68 -11.36 -12.67
CA MET A 514 -11.88 -12.75 -13.07
C MET A 514 -11.49 -12.93 -14.54
N LEU A 515 -11.01 -14.12 -14.90
CA LEU A 515 -10.81 -14.51 -16.29
C LEU A 515 -12.12 -15.07 -16.83
N LYS A 516 -12.93 -14.17 -17.40
CA LYS A 516 -14.28 -14.48 -17.87
C LYS A 516 -14.55 -13.81 -19.21
N THR A 517 -15.21 -14.50 -20.13
CA THR A 517 -15.56 -13.94 -21.43
C THR A 517 -16.26 -12.58 -21.30
N GLY A 518 -15.78 -11.59 -22.05
CA GLY A 518 -16.26 -10.21 -22.02
C GLY A 518 -15.63 -9.32 -20.94
N TYR A 519 -14.86 -9.89 -20.01
CA TYR A 519 -14.14 -9.09 -19.01
C TYR A 519 -12.93 -8.41 -19.64
N LEU A 520 -12.39 -7.41 -18.96
CA LEU A 520 -11.18 -6.70 -19.35
C LEU A 520 -10.01 -7.68 -19.38
N ALA A 521 -9.15 -7.52 -20.39
CA ALA A 521 -7.95 -8.31 -20.60
C ALA A 521 -6.82 -7.87 -19.65
N ASP A 522 -7.04 -8.11 -18.36
CA ASP A 522 -6.07 -7.91 -17.27
C ASP A 522 -5.61 -9.28 -16.77
N VAL A 523 -4.41 -9.69 -17.17
CA VAL A 523 -3.92 -11.07 -17.01
C VAL A 523 -2.47 -11.05 -16.53
N VAL A 524 -2.14 -11.95 -15.60
CA VAL A 524 -0.76 -12.26 -15.24
C VAL A 524 -0.46 -13.73 -15.57
N VAL A 525 0.70 -13.96 -16.17
CA VAL A 525 1.28 -15.29 -16.37
C VAL A 525 2.46 -15.42 -15.42
N LEU A 526 2.45 -16.44 -14.57
CA LEU A 526 3.48 -16.70 -13.56
C LEU A 526 4.47 -17.76 -14.06
N SER A 527 5.68 -17.76 -13.50
CA SER A 527 6.77 -18.66 -13.89
C SER A 527 6.58 -20.12 -13.48
N ALA A 528 5.59 -20.44 -12.65
CA ALA A 528 5.36 -21.77 -12.10
C ALA A 528 3.86 -22.03 -11.83
N ASP A 529 3.52 -23.31 -11.60
CA ASP A 529 2.21 -23.74 -11.11
C ASP A 529 2.14 -23.50 -9.58
N ILE A 530 1.41 -22.46 -9.17
CA ILE A 530 1.36 -22.04 -7.76
C ILE A 530 0.58 -23.00 -6.86
N GLU A 531 -0.27 -23.87 -7.41
CA GLU A 531 -0.96 -24.89 -6.59
C GLU A 531 -0.07 -26.09 -6.30
N ALA A 532 0.94 -26.32 -7.13
CA ALA A 532 1.93 -27.38 -6.95
C ALA A 532 3.22 -26.88 -6.25
N THR A 533 3.35 -25.57 -6.05
CA THR A 533 4.51 -24.95 -5.40
C THR A 533 4.36 -25.03 -3.88
N ASP A 534 5.43 -25.40 -3.17
CA ASP A 534 5.43 -25.35 -1.71
C ASP A 534 5.24 -23.91 -1.22
N VAL A 535 4.48 -23.73 -0.14
CA VAL A 535 4.15 -22.40 0.39
C VAL A 535 5.40 -21.57 0.63
N THR A 536 6.47 -22.15 1.14
CA THR A 536 7.73 -21.46 1.47
C THR A 536 8.59 -21.11 0.26
N ALA A 537 8.16 -21.50 -0.94
CA ALA A 537 8.80 -21.18 -2.21
C ALA A 537 7.95 -20.28 -3.11
N LEU A 538 6.78 -19.81 -2.63
CA LEU A 538 5.87 -18.99 -3.43
C LEU A 538 6.48 -17.63 -3.75
N ALA A 539 7.25 -17.03 -2.84
CA ALA A 539 7.96 -15.76 -3.07
C ALA A 539 9.03 -15.83 -4.18
N ALA A 540 9.44 -17.03 -4.60
CA ALA A 540 10.37 -17.19 -5.73
C ALA A 540 9.65 -17.27 -7.10
N VAL A 541 8.32 -17.46 -7.09
CA VAL A 541 7.50 -17.43 -8.31
C VAL A 541 7.39 -15.98 -8.76
N ARG A 542 7.63 -15.71 -10.04
CA ARG A 542 7.58 -14.36 -10.59
C ARG A 542 6.64 -14.27 -11.77
N PRO A 543 6.05 -13.10 -12.04
CA PRO A 543 5.43 -12.82 -13.33
C PRO A 543 6.44 -12.98 -14.47
N VAL A 544 6.00 -13.61 -15.56
CA VAL A 544 6.76 -13.68 -16.83
C VAL A 544 6.13 -12.81 -17.90
N THR A 545 4.82 -12.57 -17.82
CA THR A 545 4.09 -11.64 -18.68
C THR A 545 2.96 -11.01 -17.86
N THR A 546 2.85 -9.68 -17.95
CA THR A 546 1.69 -8.93 -17.45
C THR A 546 0.99 -8.27 -18.62
N ILE A 547 -0.32 -8.46 -18.71
CA ILE A 547 -1.18 -7.83 -19.71
C ILE A 547 -2.20 -6.98 -18.97
N CYS A 548 -2.32 -5.71 -19.34
CA CYS A 548 -3.33 -4.84 -18.78
C CYS A 548 -4.08 -4.10 -19.89
N ASP A 549 -5.40 -4.22 -19.89
CA ASP A 549 -6.32 -3.82 -20.95
C ASP A 549 -5.82 -4.12 -22.37
N GLY A 550 -5.43 -5.40 -22.54
CA GLY A 550 -5.08 -5.97 -23.82
C GLY A 550 -3.68 -5.64 -24.33
N ARG A 551 -2.86 -4.95 -23.53
CA ARG A 551 -1.47 -4.60 -23.87
C ARG A 551 -0.52 -5.34 -22.96
N ILE A 552 0.57 -5.91 -23.50
CA ILE A 552 1.68 -6.41 -22.69
C ILE A 552 2.33 -5.19 -22.03
N THR A 553 2.25 -5.12 -20.70
CA THR A 553 2.83 -4.04 -19.89
C THR A 553 4.12 -4.47 -19.19
N TYR A 554 4.38 -5.79 -19.17
CA TYR A 554 5.66 -6.36 -18.78
C TYR A 554 5.87 -7.72 -19.45
N GLN A 555 7.12 -8.03 -19.80
CA GLN A 555 7.59 -9.35 -20.25
C GLN A 555 9.04 -9.55 -19.82
N ALA A 556 9.32 -10.70 -19.17
CA ALA A 556 10.60 -11.02 -18.52
C ALA A 556 11.73 -11.46 -19.47
#